data_AF-A0A1T4KEQ7-F1
#
_entry.id   AF-A0A1T4KEQ7-F1
#
_cell.length_a   1.000
_cell.length_b   1.000
_cell.length_c   1.000
_cell.angle_alpha   90.00
_cell.angle_beta   90.00
_cell.angle_gamma   90.00
#
_symmetry.space_group_name_H-M   'P 1'
#
loop_
_entity.id
_entity.type
_entity.pdbx_description
1 polymer ?
#
loop_
_entity_poly.entity_id
_entity_poly.type
_entity_poly.pdbx_seq_one_letter_code
_entity_poly.pdbx_strand_id
1 'polypeptide(L)'
;MKNKFLLTTVVSVSLLMATGLAQAREWEEMTPKEQQLLKPFADKWSTLSPEQKETLQRGAARWQQMTPEERQDAKKRFKQWRELPQEQREQIKQRFKEFRQLPPGEQEKIRERFRWFKQLPPEKRQELRKQWQSIPPEERKNIRQNWKGMSQEERRAVRQKLRSRQGQE
;
A
#
# COMPACT_ATOMS: atom_id res chain seq x y z
N MET A 1 -31.59 63.25 -6.78
CA MET A 1 -31.42 62.42 -5.57
C MET A 1 -31.93 61.02 -5.87
N LYS A 2 -31.00 60.07 -5.95
CA LYS A 2 -31.24 58.66 -6.29
C LYS A 2 -31.26 57.86 -4.97
N ASN A 3 -32.28 57.02 -4.79
CA ASN A 3 -32.17 55.63 -4.32
C ASN A 3 -33.56 55.09 -3.91
N LYS A 4 -33.98 54.01 -4.56
CA LYS A 4 -34.72 52.92 -3.91
C LYS A 4 -34.11 51.60 -4.36
N PHE A 5 -33.58 50.88 -3.39
CA PHE A 5 -33.12 49.50 -3.47
C PHE A 5 -34.29 48.57 -3.83
N LEU A 6 -34.03 47.59 -4.69
CA LEU A 6 -34.32 46.15 -4.52
C LEU A 6 -34.28 45.45 -5.88
N LEU A 7 -33.29 44.57 -6.09
CA LEU A 7 -33.56 43.22 -6.57
C LEU A 7 -32.35 42.32 -6.30
N THR A 8 -32.60 41.32 -5.48
CA THR A 8 -31.74 40.18 -5.17
C THR A 8 -31.70 39.19 -6.34
N THR A 9 -30.52 38.66 -6.70
CA THR A 9 -30.40 37.25 -7.12
C THR A 9 -28.98 36.71 -6.96
N VAL A 10 -28.87 35.81 -5.98
CA VAL A 10 -27.91 34.72 -5.78
C VAL A 10 -27.21 34.25 -7.08
N VAL A 11 -25.89 34.46 -7.16
CA VAL A 11 -24.99 33.67 -8.02
C VAL A 11 -23.95 33.04 -7.12
N SER A 12 -24.34 32.00 -6.38
CA SER A 12 -23.40 31.25 -5.53
C SER A 12 -23.85 29.80 -5.33
N VAL A 13 -24.31 29.11 -6.40
CA VAL A 13 -24.56 27.65 -6.36
C VAL A 13 -24.05 26.90 -7.62
N SER A 14 -23.59 27.57 -8.67
CA SER A 14 -23.23 26.88 -9.92
C SER A 14 -21.88 26.14 -9.89
N LEU A 15 -21.03 26.35 -8.88
CA LEU A 15 -19.71 25.71 -8.83
C LEU A 15 -19.69 24.33 -8.13
N LEU A 16 -20.77 23.94 -7.45
CA LEU A 16 -20.89 22.63 -6.80
C LEU A 16 -21.53 21.55 -7.69
N MET A 17 -22.23 21.93 -8.77
CA MET A 17 -22.82 20.97 -9.71
C MET A 17 -21.86 20.51 -10.82
N ALA A 18 -20.91 21.36 -11.22
CA ALA A 18 -19.97 21.03 -12.29
C ALA A 18 -19.01 19.89 -11.91
N THR A 19 -18.65 19.77 -10.63
CA THR A 19 -17.77 18.70 -10.12
C THR A 19 -18.47 17.34 -10.06
N GLY A 20 -19.77 17.27 -9.75
CA GLY A 20 -20.53 16.02 -9.74
C GLY A 20 -20.73 15.42 -11.14
N LEU A 21 -21.00 16.25 -12.14
CA LEU A 21 -21.19 15.84 -13.54
C LEU A 21 -19.89 15.31 -14.17
N ALA A 22 -18.75 15.94 -13.88
CA ALA A 22 -17.44 15.46 -14.36
C ALA A 22 -17.09 14.06 -13.81
N GLN A 23 -17.51 13.74 -12.58
CA GLN A 23 -17.23 12.46 -11.94
C GLN A 23 -18.19 11.33 -12.35
N ALA A 24 -19.44 11.65 -12.65
CA ALA A 24 -20.37 10.70 -13.27
C ALA A 24 -19.88 10.30 -14.67
N ARG A 25 -19.36 11.27 -15.42
CA ARG A 25 -18.75 11.06 -16.73
C ARG A 25 -17.50 10.17 -16.67
N GLU A 26 -16.69 10.30 -15.61
CA GLU A 26 -15.52 9.44 -15.39
C GLU A 26 -15.91 7.95 -15.26
N TRP A 27 -17.05 7.62 -14.63
CA TRP A 27 -17.55 6.25 -14.53
C TRP A 27 -18.01 5.71 -15.89
N GLU A 28 -18.72 6.54 -16.67
CA GLU A 28 -19.23 6.19 -18.01
C GLU A 28 -18.11 6.00 -19.04
N GLU A 29 -16.98 6.70 -18.88
CA GLU A 29 -15.81 6.58 -19.75
C GLU A 29 -14.96 5.33 -19.47
N MET A 30 -15.20 4.62 -18.37
CA MET A 30 -14.50 3.36 -18.05
C MET A 30 -14.90 2.23 -19.00
N THR A 31 -14.00 1.27 -19.22
CA THR A 31 -14.33 0.11 -20.06
C THR A 31 -15.43 -0.75 -19.41
N PRO A 32 -16.31 -1.42 -20.18
CA PRO A 32 -17.40 -2.23 -19.61
C PRO A 32 -16.91 -3.32 -18.63
N LYS A 33 -15.73 -3.88 -18.88
CA LYS A 33 -15.10 -4.86 -17.99
C LYS A 33 -14.62 -4.23 -16.67
N GLU A 34 -14.18 -2.97 -16.66
CA GLU A 34 -13.79 -2.28 -15.43
C GLU A 34 -15.01 -1.89 -14.61
N GLN A 35 -16.06 -1.36 -15.27
CA GLN A 35 -17.35 -1.08 -14.62
C GLN A 35 -17.94 -2.33 -13.97
N GLN A 36 -17.86 -3.49 -14.64
CA GLN A 36 -18.32 -4.76 -14.06
C GLN A 36 -17.54 -5.15 -12.80
N LEU A 37 -16.22 -4.96 -12.79
CA LEU A 37 -15.38 -5.27 -11.63
C LEU A 37 -15.60 -4.31 -10.46
N LEU A 38 -15.89 -3.04 -10.77
CA LEU A 38 -16.09 -2.00 -9.78
C LEU A 38 -17.56 -1.76 -9.43
N LYS A 39 -18.49 -2.54 -9.97
CA LYS A 39 -19.93 -2.43 -9.71
C LYS A 39 -20.31 -2.22 -8.23
N PRO A 40 -19.66 -2.89 -7.24
CA PRO A 40 -19.95 -2.63 -5.82
C PRO A 40 -19.68 -1.20 -5.34
N PHE A 41 -18.94 -0.42 -6.11
CA PHE A 41 -18.59 0.98 -5.83
C PHE A 41 -19.35 1.97 -6.70
N ALA A 42 -20.17 1.53 -7.66
CA ALA A 42 -20.85 2.39 -8.62
C ALA A 42 -21.66 3.51 -7.95
N ASP A 43 -22.52 3.14 -6.99
CA ASP A 43 -23.41 4.08 -6.29
C ASP A 43 -22.64 5.14 -5.47
N LYS A 44 -21.43 4.80 -5.02
CA LYS A 44 -20.60 5.67 -4.18
C LYS A 44 -19.48 6.32 -4.98
N TRP A 45 -19.37 6.07 -6.29
CA TRP A 45 -18.22 6.46 -7.08
C TRP A 45 -17.94 7.96 -7.02
N SER A 46 -19.00 8.77 -7.13
CA SER A 46 -18.95 10.24 -7.03
C SER A 46 -18.56 10.78 -5.64
N THR A 47 -18.59 9.94 -4.61
CA THR A 47 -18.20 10.31 -3.23
C THR A 47 -16.78 9.90 -2.88
N LEU A 48 -16.14 9.08 -3.72
CA LEU A 48 -14.77 8.63 -3.49
C LEU A 48 -13.77 9.75 -3.78
N SER A 49 -12.72 9.83 -2.97
CA SER A 49 -11.61 10.75 -3.25
C SER A 49 -10.91 10.35 -4.56
N PRO A 50 -10.23 11.30 -5.24
CA PRO A 50 -9.46 11.00 -6.44
C PRO A 50 -8.47 9.84 -6.25
N GLU A 51 -7.80 9.78 -5.09
CA GLU A 51 -6.83 8.71 -4.77
C GLU A 51 -7.51 7.35 -4.61
N GLN A 52 -8.73 7.32 -4.06
CA GLN A 52 -9.52 6.08 -3.93
C GLN A 52 -9.95 5.57 -5.29
N LYS A 53 -10.46 6.44 -6.15
CA LYS A 53 -10.84 6.10 -7.53
C LYS A 53 -9.66 5.57 -8.32
N GLU A 54 -8.53 6.27 -8.28
CA GLU A 54 -7.31 5.86 -8.99
C GLU A 54 -6.81 4.50 -8.48
N THR A 55 -6.91 4.24 -7.16
CA THR A 55 -6.55 2.94 -6.58
C THR A 55 -7.47 1.82 -7.07
N LEU A 56 -8.78 2.07 -7.15
CA LEU A 56 -9.77 1.10 -7.65
C LEU A 56 -9.58 0.84 -9.15
N GLN A 57 -9.42 1.87 -9.96
CA GLN A 57 -9.13 1.77 -11.40
C GLN A 57 -7.83 0.99 -11.64
N ARG A 58 -6.71 1.36 -11.00
CA ARG A 58 -5.44 0.63 -11.11
C ARG A 58 -5.58 -0.84 -10.67
N GLY A 59 -6.41 -1.12 -9.66
CA GLY A 59 -6.74 -2.47 -9.22
C GLY A 59 -7.50 -3.26 -10.27
N ALA A 60 -8.53 -2.65 -10.87
CA ALA A 60 -9.35 -3.26 -11.92
C ALA A 60 -8.52 -3.57 -13.18
N ALA A 61 -7.72 -2.61 -13.66
CA ALA A 61 -6.83 -2.81 -14.81
C ALA A 61 -5.86 -3.97 -14.58
N ARG A 62 -5.24 -4.04 -13.39
CA ARG A 62 -4.35 -5.15 -13.02
C ARG A 62 -5.09 -6.48 -12.97
N TRP A 63 -6.30 -6.50 -12.42
CA TRP A 63 -7.12 -7.72 -12.34
C TRP A 63 -7.46 -8.28 -13.72
N GLN A 64 -7.72 -7.39 -14.69
CA GLN A 64 -8.01 -7.79 -16.06
C GLN A 64 -6.82 -8.46 -16.75
N GLN A 65 -5.61 -8.00 -16.47
CA GLN A 65 -4.37 -8.55 -17.02
C GLN A 65 -3.94 -9.87 -16.37
N MET A 66 -4.52 -10.24 -15.22
CA MET A 66 -4.18 -11.48 -14.52
C MET A 66 -4.74 -12.73 -15.22
N THR A 67 -3.97 -13.81 -15.22
CA THR A 67 -4.45 -15.15 -15.62
C THR A 67 -5.47 -15.70 -14.59
N PRO A 68 -6.24 -16.75 -14.92
CA PRO A 68 -7.14 -17.39 -13.97
C PRO A 68 -6.44 -17.83 -12.67
N GLU A 69 -5.23 -18.37 -12.77
CA GLU A 69 -4.41 -18.83 -11.64
C GLU A 69 -3.97 -17.65 -10.77
N GLU A 70 -3.46 -16.58 -11.39
CA GLU A 70 -3.06 -15.36 -10.68
C GLU A 70 -4.23 -14.72 -9.93
N ARG A 71 -5.43 -14.74 -10.54
CA ARG A 71 -6.67 -14.28 -9.89
C ARG A 71 -7.03 -15.16 -8.71
N GLN A 72 -6.91 -16.48 -8.81
CA GLN A 72 -7.16 -17.38 -7.67
C GLN A 72 -6.20 -17.08 -6.51
N ASP A 73 -4.92 -16.89 -6.80
CA ASP A 73 -3.93 -16.55 -5.78
C ASP A 73 -4.14 -15.15 -5.19
N ALA A 74 -4.58 -14.19 -6.01
CA ALA A 74 -5.01 -12.88 -5.52
C ALA A 74 -6.22 -13.00 -4.56
N LYS A 75 -7.23 -13.82 -4.88
CA LYS A 75 -8.38 -14.08 -3.99
C LYS A 75 -7.94 -14.70 -2.67
N LYS A 76 -7.05 -15.71 -2.70
CA LYS A 76 -6.52 -16.35 -1.48
C LYS A 76 -5.80 -15.35 -0.59
N ARG A 77 -4.90 -14.54 -1.17
CA ARG A 77 -4.18 -13.47 -0.45
C ARG A 77 -5.13 -12.42 0.12
N PHE A 78 -6.17 -12.03 -0.63
CA PHE A 78 -7.16 -11.07 -0.17
C PHE A 78 -8.00 -11.63 0.99
N LYS A 79 -8.40 -12.90 0.94
CA LYS A 79 -9.09 -13.57 2.06
C LYS A 79 -8.24 -13.53 3.33
N GLN A 80 -6.98 -13.96 3.23
CA GLN A 80 -6.03 -13.91 4.35
C GLN A 80 -5.86 -12.49 4.88
N TRP A 81 -5.76 -11.49 3.99
CA TRP A 81 -5.67 -10.08 4.38
C TRP A 81 -6.88 -9.61 5.19
N ARG A 82 -8.11 -9.99 4.80
CA ARG A 82 -9.32 -9.60 5.54
C ARG A 82 -9.44 -10.25 6.91
N GLU A 83 -8.87 -11.44 7.08
CA GLU A 83 -8.84 -12.17 8.34
C GLU A 83 -7.82 -11.60 9.33
N LEU A 84 -6.90 -10.72 8.88
CA LEU A 84 -5.95 -10.07 9.76
C LEU A 84 -6.65 -9.09 10.73
N PRO A 85 -6.23 -9.07 12.01
CA PRO A 85 -6.65 -8.06 12.96
C PRO A 85 -6.43 -6.64 12.43
N GLN A 86 -7.31 -5.71 12.79
CA GLN A 86 -7.26 -4.33 12.31
C GLN A 86 -5.90 -3.68 12.57
N GLU A 87 -5.32 -3.89 13.76
CA GLU A 87 -3.99 -3.36 14.09
C GLU A 87 -2.90 -3.88 13.15
N GLN A 88 -2.91 -5.19 12.83
CA GLN A 88 -1.94 -5.77 11.90
C GLN A 88 -2.10 -5.21 10.49
N ARG A 89 -3.33 -4.99 10.03
CA ARG A 89 -3.60 -4.36 8.73
C ARG A 89 -3.03 -2.94 8.68
N GLU A 90 -3.24 -2.14 9.72
CA GLU A 90 -2.69 -0.78 9.79
C GLU A 90 -1.16 -0.79 9.83
N GLN A 91 -0.53 -1.69 10.60
CA GLN A 91 0.91 -1.84 10.59
C GLN A 91 1.47 -2.20 9.19
N ILE A 92 0.79 -3.07 8.45
CA ILE A 92 1.23 -3.44 7.09
C ILE A 92 1.03 -2.28 6.11
N LYS A 93 -0.10 -1.57 6.17
CA LYS A 93 -0.34 -0.36 5.35
C LYS A 93 0.74 0.69 5.59
N GLN A 94 1.08 0.95 6.85
CA GLN A 94 2.10 1.93 7.22
C GLN A 94 3.48 1.52 6.68
N ARG A 95 3.88 0.25 6.86
CA ARG A 95 5.15 -0.26 6.30
C ARG A 95 5.18 -0.19 4.77
N PHE A 96 4.06 -0.45 4.12
CA PHE A 96 3.95 -0.34 2.66
C PHE A 96 4.09 1.11 2.20
N LYS A 97 3.49 2.07 2.91
CA LYS A 97 3.66 3.51 2.66
C LYS A 97 5.13 3.93 2.78
N GLU A 98 5.80 3.51 3.85
CA GLU A 98 7.24 3.77 4.05
C GLU A 98 8.07 3.17 2.91
N PHE A 99 7.80 1.93 2.52
CA PHE A 99 8.48 1.28 1.40
C PHE A 99 8.29 2.04 0.07
N ARG A 100 7.07 2.51 -0.19
CA ARG A 100 6.72 3.28 -1.40
C ARG A 100 7.44 4.62 -1.50
N GLN A 101 7.90 5.18 -0.38
CA GLN A 101 8.65 6.43 -0.29
C GLN A 101 10.15 6.23 -0.46
N LEU A 102 10.66 4.99 -0.41
CA LEU A 102 12.08 4.72 -0.61
C LEU A 102 12.50 5.01 -2.07
N PRO A 103 13.75 5.44 -2.31
CA PRO A 103 14.30 5.53 -3.66
C PRO A 103 14.19 4.19 -4.40
N PRO A 104 14.00 4.18 -5.74
CA PRO A 104 13.80 2.94 -6.50
C PRO A 104 14.89 1.88 -6.28
N GLY A 105 16.16 2.29 -6.18
CA GLY A 105 17.28 1.38 -5.91
C GLY A 105 17.21 0.71 -4.53
N GLU A 106 16.74 1.41 -3.51
CA GLU A 106 16.52 0.81 -2.17
C GLU A 106 15.31 -0.12 -2.17
N GLN A 107 14.24 0.23 -2.90
CA GLN A 107 13.12 -0.68 -3.10
C GLN A 107 13.57 -1.99 -3.75
N GLU A 108 14.41 -1.92 -4.77
CA GLU A 108 14.86 -3.12 -5.48
C GLU A 108 15.75 -4.01 -4.61
N LYS A 109 16.68 -3.44 -3.84
CA LYS A 109 17.48 -4.20 -2.86
C LYS A 109 16.61 -4.99 -1.88
N ILE A 110 15.49 -4.41 -1.42
CA ILE A 110 14.54 -5.09 -0.55
C ILE A 110 13.83 -6.23 -1.31
N ARG A 111 13.39 -5.99 -2.55
CA ARG A 111 12.75 -7.02 -3.38
C ARG A 111 13.70 -8.18 -3.67
N GLU A 112 14.94 -7.91 -4.03
CA GLU A 112 16.00 -8.91 -4.23
C GLU A 112 16.23 -9.75 -2.98
N ARG A 113 16.39 -9.10 -1.83
CA ARG A 113 16.56 -9.80 -0.54
C ARG A 113 15.38 -10.72 -0.25
N PHE A 114 14.16 -10.26 -0.55
CA PHE A 114 12.96 -11.07 -0.36
C PHE A 114 12.88 -12.24 -1.34
N ARG A 115 13.26 -12.05 -2.62
CA ARG A 115 13.36 -13.13 -3.62
C ARG A 115 14.37 -14.19 -3.19
N TRP A 116 15.58 -13.77 -2.80
CA TRP A 116 16.60 -14.65 -2.23
C TRP A 116 16.07 -15.42 -1.01
N PHE A 117 15.44 -14.73 -0.05
CA PHE A 117 14.90 -15.39 1.14
C PHE A 117 13.85 -16.44 0.79
N LYS A 118 13.01 -16.21 -0.23
CA LYS A 118 12.01 -17.19 -0.68
C LYS A 118 12.61 -18.44 -1.31
N GLN A 119 13.78 -18.33 -1.93
CA GLN A 119 14.50 -19.43 -2.58
C GLN A 119 15.26 -20.31 -1.58
N LEU A 120 15.45 -19.86 -0.35
CA LEU A 120 16.10 -20.65 0.69
C LEU A 120 15.28 -21.91 1.04
N PRO A 121 15.96 -23.03 1.38
CA PRO A 121 15.30 -24.22 1.93
C PRO A 121 14.38 -23.87 3.10
N PRO A 122 13.23 -24.56 3.27
CA PRO A 122 12.28 -24.30 4.35
C PRO A 122 12.93 -24.24 5.74
N GLU A 123 13.88 -25.13 6.00
CA GLU A 123 14.61 -25.27 7.26
C GLU A 123 15.44 -24.02 7.52
N LYS A 124 16.19 -23.56 6.50
CA LYS A 124 16.99 -22.32 6.61
C LYS A 124 16.12 -21.09 6.82
N ARG A 125 14.95 -21.02 6.17
CA ARG A 125 13.99 -19.92 6.40
C ARG A 125 13.45 -19.94 7.82
N GLN A 126 13.14 -21.11 8.37
CA GLN A 126 12.69 -21.25 9.74
C GLN A 126 13.78 -20.86 10.74
N GLU A 127 15.02 -21.29 10.53
CA GLU A 127 16.17 -20.91 11.35
C GLU A 127 16.34 -19.39 11.39
N LEU A 128 16.36 -18.73 10.24
CA LEU A 128 16.45 -17.26 10.16
C LEU A 128 15.28 -16.56 10.85
N ARG A 129 14.07 -17.12 10.79
CA ARG A 129 12.91 -16.57 11.53
C ARG A 129 13.07 -16.74 13.03
N LYS A 130 13.51 -17.92 13.50
CA LYS A 130 13.78 -18.18 14.92
C LYS A 130 14.86 -17.25 15.45
N GLN A 131 15.96 -17.08 14.70
CA GLN A 131 17.02 -16.12 15.03
C GLN A 131 16.51 -14.69 15.13
N TRP A 132 15.59 -14.27 14.26
CA TRP A 132 14.99 -12.95 14.36
C TRP A 132 14.01 -12.82 15.53
N GLN A 133 13.28 -13.89 15.83
CA GLN A 133 12.30 -13.93 16.93
C GLN A 133 12.96 -14.02 18.31
N SER A 134 14.16 -14.61 18.41
CA SER A 134 14.92 -14.70 19.66
C SER A 134 15.48 -13.36 20.13
N ILE A 135 15.62 -12.37 19.23
CA ILE A 135 15.96 -11.01 19.62
C ILE A 135 14.77 -10.40 20.39
N PRO A 136 14.96 -9.87 21.61
CA PRO A 136 13.89 -9.21 22.37
C PRO A 136 13.17 -8.11 21.55
N PRO A 137 11.86 -7.89 21.75
CA PRO A 137 11.11 -6.89 20.98
C PRO A 137 11.71 -5.47 21.05
N GLU A 138 12.18 -5.05 22.22
CA GLU A 138 12.84 -3.75 22.40
C GLU A 138 14.18 -3.68 21.65
N GLU A 139 14.96 -4.76 21.65
CA GLU A 139 16.20 -4.81 20.88
C GLU A 139 15.93 -4.78 19.37
N ARG A 140 14.89 -5.46 18.88
CA ARG A 140 14.44 -5.35 17.48
C ARG A 140 14.02 -3.92 17.12
N LYS A 141 13.35 -3.21 18.03
CA LYS A 141 12.94 -1.82 17.84
C LYS A 141 14.16 -0.90 17.77
N ASN A 142 15.13 -1.09 18.67
CA ASN A 142 16.39 -0.34 18.69
C ASN A 142 17.21 -0.59 17.41
N ILE A 143 17.33 -1.85 16.97
CA ILE A 143 17.98 -2.18 15.70
C ILE A 143 17.31 -1.42 14.55
N ARG A 144 15.97 -1.40 14.49
CA ARG A 144 15.22 -0.70 13.43
C ARG A 144 15.42 0.82 13.48
N GLN A 145 15.42 1.42 14.68
CA GLN A 145 15.62 2.87 14.84
C GLN A 145 17.05 3.26 14.48
N ASN A 146 18.04 2.54 15.00
CA ASN A 146 19.45 2.77 14.71
C ASN A 146 19.74 2.61 13.21
N TRP A 147 19.14 1.62 12.56
CA TRP A 147 19.32 1.40 11.12
C TRP A 147 18.87 2.57 10.25
N LYS A 148 17.88 3.38 10.69
CA LYS A 148 17.42 4.54 9.92
C LYS A 148 18.50 5.63 9.80
N GLY A 149 19.37 5.77 10.80
CA GLY A 149 20.47 6.75 10.81
C GLY A 149 21.83 6.21 10.35
N MET A 150 21.98 4.89 10.23
CA MET A 150 23.28 4.28 9.92
C MET A 150 23.67 4.36 8.44
N SER A 151 24.95 4.59 8.19
CA SER A 151 25.59 4.45 6.88
C SER A 151 25.56 2.99 6.39
N GLN A 152 25.82 2.78 5.08
CA GLN A 152 25.85 1.42 4.54
C GLN A 152 26.93 0.55 5.19
N GLU A 153 28.08 1.14 5.53
CA GLU A 153 29.21 0.47 6.18
C GLU A 153 28.88 0.10 7.62
N GLU A 154 28.28 1.03 8.38
CA GLU A 154 27.81 0.76 9.74
C GLU A 154 26.78 -0.37 9.75
N ARG A 155 25.83 -0.36 8.80
CA ARG A 155 24.87 -1.46 8.62
C ARG A 155 25.55 -2.80 8.28
N ARG A 156 26.65 -2.79 7.52
CA ARG A 156 27.43 -4.02 7.21
C ARG A 156 28.14 -4.52 8.47
N ALA A 157 28.79 -3.65 9.22
CA ALA A 157 29.48 -3.98 10.46
C ALA A 157 28.52 -4.56 11.51
N VAL A 158 27.35 -3.93 11.71
CA VAL A 158 26.31 -4.45 12.62
C VAL A 158 25.83 -5.84 12.19
N ARG A 159 25.60 -6.08 10.89
CA ARG A 159 25.23 -7.42 10.40
C ARG A 159 26.33 -8.45 10.64
N GLN A 160 27.59 -8.09 10.47
CA GLN A 160 28.72 -8.99 10.74
C GLN A 160 28.83 -9.33 12.23
N LYS A 161 28.67 -8.32 13.11
CA LYS A 161 28.65 -8.50 14.57
C LYS A 161 27.50 -9.37 15.06
N LEU A 162 26.31 -9.22 14.48
CA LEU A 162 25.17 -10.08 14.80
C LEU A 162 25.41 -11.53 14.35
N ARG A 163 26.00 -11.72 13.16
CA ARG A 163 26.39 -13.05 12.68
C ARG A 163 27.46 -13.70 13.56
N SER A 164 28.47 -12.96 14.00
CA SER A 164 29.55 -13.51 14.84
C SER A 164 29.09 -13.85 16.24
N ARG A 165 28.17 -13.08 16.84
CA ARG A 165 27.53 -13.41 18.12
C ARG A 165 26.68 -14.69 18.07
N GLN A 166 26.23 -15.09 16.89
CA GLN A 166 25.35 -16.23 16.69
C GLN A 166 26.08 -17.50 16.23
N GLY A 167 27.39 -17.42 15.97
CA GLY A 167 28.23 -18.55 15.50
C GLY A 167 29.26 -19.02 16.53
N GLN A 168 29.08 -18.70 17.81
CA GLN A 168 29.84 -19.24 18.93
C GLN A 168 28.94 -20.15 19.77
N GLU A 169 28.54 -21.29 19.18
CA GLU A 169 28.17 -22.54 19.87
C GLU A 169 28.57 -23.70 18.95
#